data_AF-A0A545SB85-F1
#
_entry.id   AF-A0A545SB85-F1
#
_cell.length_a   1.000
_cell.length_b   1.000
_cell.length_c   1.000
_cell.angle_alpha   90.00
_cell.angle_beta   90.00
_cell.angle_gamma   90.00
#
_symmetry.space_group_name_H-M   'P 1'
#
loop_
_entity.id
_entity.type
_entity.pdbx_description
1 polymer ?
#
loop_
_entity_poly.entity_id
_entity_poly.type
_entity_poly.pdbx_seq_one_letter_code
_entity_poly.pdbx_strand_id
1 'polypeptide(L)'
;HHAGRWKLKNSVEIEGFAQPLGVMGVGSPLYEMTMDGKIGTLKPKQGIIDGMMERKDSWQFKEFNKDLDNIWWDGLSGAWQNAVAPAQPDPIAGNHAWHQKVSIELAGENDTIGDVYVNYENNLKVYQAWRDKLTRPLTSADTLRRPRHYKRPAWGMTDNAYSFKVTD
;
A
#
# COMPACT_ATOMS: atom_id res chain seq x y z
N HIS A 1 -7.12 -8.17 -8.54
CA HIS A 1 -6.25 -7.08 -9.01
C HIS A 1 -5.98 -6.17 -7.82
N HIS A 2 -4.71 -6.04 -7.40
CA HIS A 2 -4.22 -5.25 -6.24
C HIS A 2 -5.03 -5.37 -4.93
N ALA A 3 -4.59 -6.26 -4.04
CA ALA A 3 -5.01 -6.19 -2.63
C ALA A 3 -4.29 -4.98 -1.98
N GLY A 4 -4.86 -3.79 -2.18
CA GLY A 4 -4.22 -2.52 -1.82
C GLY A 4 -4.78 -1.87 -0.56
N ARG A 5 -5.88 -2.38 -0.02
CA ARG A 5 -6.54 -1.81 1.16
C ARG A 5 -6.84 -2.92 2.15
N TRP A 6 -6.42 -2.72 3.38
CA TRP A 6 -6.71 -3.57 4.53
C TRP A 6 -7.00 -2.68 5.73
N LYS A 7 -7.62 -3.25 6.75
CA LYS A 7 -7.84 -2.59 8.04
C LYS A 7 -7.23 -3.44 9.15
N LEU A 8 -6.82 -2.78 10.23
CA LEU A 8 -6.29 -3.43 11.43
C LEU A 8 -7.33 -3.51 12.55
N LYS A 9 -8.41 -2.73 12.43
CA LYS A 9 -9.51 -2.66 13.38
C LYS A 9 -10.82 -2.47 12.64
N ASN A 10 -11.91 -2.93 13.24
CA ASN A 10 -13.26 -2.76 12.70
C ASN A 10 -13.89 -1.40 13.09
N SER A 11 -13.47 -0.82 14.20
CA SER A 11 -13.91 0.48 14.68
C SER A 11 -12.79 1.18 15.46
N VAL A 12 -12.96 2.47 15.69
CA VAL A 12 -12.12 3.30 16.56
C VAL A 12 -12.99 4.10 17.52
N GLU A 13 -12.55 4.19 18.76
CA GLU A 13 -13.12 5.13 19.73
C GLU A 13 -12.54 6.52 19.47
N ILE A 14 -13.42 7.52 19.34
CA ILE A 14 -13.02 8.92 19.21
C ILE A 14 -13.68 9.70 20.34
N GLU A 15 -12.87 10.47 21.07
CA GLU A 15 -13.37 11.33 22.15
C GLU A 15 -14.47 12.27 21.63
N GLY A 16 -15.57 12.37 22.38
CA GLY A 16 -16.73 13.19 22.02
C GLY A 16 -17.78 12.47 21.18
N PHE A 17 -17.52 11.25 20.69
CA PHE A 17 -18.54 10.43 20.03
C PHE A 17 -19.21 9.49 21.04
N ALA A 18 -20.54 9.40 20.96
CA ALA A 18 -21.33 8.51 21.83
C ALA A 18 -21.24 7.02 21.45
N GLN A 19 -20.72 6.73 20.26
CA GLN A 19 -20.61 5.38 19.71
C GLN A 19 -19.26 5.25 18.97
N PRO A 20 -18.67 4.04 18.93
CA PRO A 20 -17.45 3.78 18.16
C PRO A 20 -17.67 4.08 16.67
N LEU A 21 -16.69 4.69 16.02
CA LEU A 21 -16.76 4.94 14.58
C LEU A 21 -16.24 3.72 13.80
N GLY A 22 -17.11 3.15 12.97
CA GLY A 22 -16.78 2.02 12.12
C GLY A 22 -15.77 2.37 11.03
N VAL A 23 -14.79 1.51 10.82
CA VAL A 23 -13.90 1.56 9.64
C VAL A 23 -14.63 0.88 8.48
N MET A 24 -14.76 1.56 7.35
CA MET A 24 -15.41 1.01 6.15
C MET A 24 -14.80 -0.34 5.77
N GLY A 25 -15.55 -1.41 6.01
CA GLY A 25 -15.09 -2.78 5.77
C GLY A 25 -15.31 -3.27 4.35
N VAL A 26 -16.17 -2.60 3.59
CA VAL A 26 -16.44 -2.92 2.18
C VAL A 26 -15.16 -2.63 1.38
N GLY A 27 -14.61 -3.68 0.77
CA GLY A 27 -13.34 -3.61 0.02
C GLY A 27 -12.07 -3.63 0.88
N SER A 28 -12.17 -3.85 2.20
CA SER A 28 -11.02 -3.89 3.11
C SER A 28 -11.11 -5.09 4.08
N PRO A 29 -10.41 -6.19 3.81
CA PRO A 29 -10.26 -7.31 4.76
C PRO A 29 -9.57 -6.86 6.06
N LEU A 30 -9.83 -7.61 7.14
CA LEU A 30 -9.21 -7.41 8.44
C LEU A 30 -7.92 -8.22 8.52
N TYR A 31 -6.86 -7.57 9.00
CA TYR A 31 -5.56 -8.15 9.18
C TYR A 31 -5.01 -7.88 10.57
N GLU A 32 -4.16 -8.79 11.03
CA GLU A 32 -3.27 -8.60 12.16
C GLU A 32 -1.90 -8.17 11.63
N MET A 33 -1.29 -7.17 12.26
CA MET A 33 -0.01 -6.61 11.83
C MET A 33 0.94 -6.51 13.03
N THR A 34 2.18 -6.93 12.84
CA THR A 34 3.27 -6.67 13.80
C THR A 34 4.35 -5.85 13.13
N MET A 35 4.95 -4.93 13.88
CA MET A 35 5.98 -4.00 13.42
C MET A 35 6.95 -3.73 14.58
N ASP A 36 8.15 -4.30 14.53
CA ASP A 36 9.16 -4.15 15.61
C ASP A 36 10.30 -3.16 15.24
N GLY A 37 10.19 -2.50 14.09
CA GLY A 37 11.20 -1.60 13.54
C GLY A 37 12.25 -2.28 12.66
N LYS A 38 12.31 -3.61 12.61
CA LYS A 38 13.18 -4.40 11.72
C LYS A 38 12.39 -5.32 10.80
N ILE A 39 11.36 -5.96 11.34
CA ILE A 39 10.51 -6.93 10.70
C ILE A 39 9.05 -6.47 10.83
N GLY A 40 8.32 -6.66 9.75
CA GLY A 40 6.88 -6.51 9.69
C GLY A 40 6.23 -7.81 9.27
N THR A 41 5.10 -8.13 9.90
CA THR A 41 4.23 -9.20 9.41
C THR A 41 2.81 -8.69 9.23
N LEU A 42 2.10 -9.27 8.27
CA LEU A 42 0.68 -9.05 8.04
C LEU A 42 0.04 -10.43 7.88
N LYS A 43 -0.97 -10.74 8.70
CA LYS A 43 -1.68 -12.02 8.68
C LYS A 43 -3.19 -11.83 8.53
N PRO A 44 -3.85 -12.52 7.60
CA PRO A 44 -5.29 -12.36 7.39
C PRO A 44 -6.06 -12.83 8.62
N LYS A 45 -7.09 -12.06 9.02
CA LYS A 45 -7.98 -12.41 10.14
C LYS A 45 -9.40 -12.65 9.70
N GLN A 46 -9.89 -11.85 8.76
CA GLN A 46 -11.27 -11.92 8.28
C GLN A 46 -11.41 -11.33 6.89
N GLY A 47 -12.11 -12.06 6.01
CA GLY A 47 -12.45 -11.60 4.68
C GLY A 47 -13.56 -10.53 4.67
N ILE A 48 -13.76 -9.90 3.51
CA ILE A 48 -14.79 -8.88 3.30
C ILE A 48 -16.19 -9.47 3.52
N ILE A 49 -16.47 -10.66 2.98
CA ILE A 49 -17.78 -11.31 3.06
C ILE A 49 -18.14 -11.60 4.52
N ASP A 50 -17.25 -12.29 5.25
CA ASP A 50 -17.48 -12.63 6.66
C ASP A 50 -17.70 -11.37 7.52
N GLY A 51 -16.85 -10.35 7.33
CA GLY A 51 -16.98 -9.10 8.06
C GLY A 51 -18.22 -8.28 7.67
N MET A 52 -18.76 -8.46 6.47
CA MET A 52 -20.03 -7.85 6.06
C MET A 52 -21.20 -8.57 6.72
N MET A 53 -21.17 -9.90 6.77
CA MET A 53 -22.23 -10.72 7.34
C MET A 53 -22.33 -10.60 8.87
N GLU A 54 -21.21 -10.41 9.58
CA GLU A 54 -21.24 -10.09 11.02
C GLU A 54 -21.90 -8.76 11.34
N ARG A 55 -21.94 -7.83 10.38
CA ARG A 55 -22.54 -6.48 10.53
C ARG A 55 -23.71 -6.28 9.58
N LYS A 56 -24.49 -7.33 9.34
CA LYS A 56 -25.61 -7.29 8.39
C LYS A 56 -26.59 -6.14 8.67
N ASP A 57 -26.79 -5.80 9.94
CA ASP A 57 -27.65 -4.70 10.36
C ASP A 57 -27.17 -3.33 9.87
N SER A 58 -25.86 -3.14 9.68
CA SER A 58 -25.31 -1.90 9.12
C SER A 58 -25.70 -1.69 7.65
N TRP A 59 -26.16 -2.73 6.96
CA TRP A 59 -26.50 -2.72 5.53
C TRP A 59 -27.93 -3.19 5.25
N GLN A 60 -28.79 -3.18 6.27
CA GLN A 60 -30.15 -3.72 6.25
C GLN A 60 -31.08 -3.15 5.15
N PHE A 61 -30.81 -1.94 4.65
CA PHE A 61 -31.62 -1.31 3.62
C PHE A 61 -31.22 -1.78 2.21
N LYS A 62 -31.71 -2.97 1.83
CA LYS A 62 -31.35 -3.63 0.57
C LYS A 62 -31.58 -2.77 -0.68
N GLU A 63 -32.62 -1.94 -0.70
CA GLU A 63 -32.91 -1.04 -1.83
C GLU A 63 -31.75 -0.05 -2.11
N PHE A 64 -31.10 0.45 -1.06
CA PHE A 64 -29.97 1.38 -1.17
C PHE A 64 -28.61 0.65 -1.25
N ASN A 65 -28.56 -0.62 -0.85
CA ASN A 65 -27.33 -1.42 -0.76
C ASN A 65 -27.28 -2.58 -1.77
N LYS A 66 -28.07 -2.51 -2.85
CA LYS A 66 -28.12 -3.56 -3.89
C LYS A 66 -26.76 -3.95 -4.46
N ASP A 67 -25.81 -3.03 -4.48
CA ASP A 67 -24.46 -3.26 -5.02
C ASP A 67 -23.62 -4.22 -4.17
N LEU A 68 -24.01 -4.45 -2.90
CA LEU A 68 -23.36 -5.44 -2.04
C LEU A 68 -23.54 -6.87 -2.56
N ASP A 69 -24.61 -7.15 -3.32
CA ASP A 69 -24.84 -8.45 -3.96
C ASP A 69 -23.78 -8.76 -5.04
N ASN A 70 -23.02 -7.75 -5.50
CA ASN A 70 -21.93 -7.92 -6.44
C ASN A 70 -20.59 -8.30 -5.78
N ILE A 71 -20.52 -8.36 -4.45
CA ILE A 71 -19.31 -8.72 -3.71
C ILE A 71 -19.25 -10.24 -3.54
N TRP A 72 -18.40 -10.89 -4.32
CA TRP A 72 -18.20 -12.35 -4.30
C TRP A 72 -16.78 -12.78 -3.92
N TRP A 73 -15.89 -11.82 -3.63
CA TRP A 73 -14.49 -12.07 -3.24
C TRP A 73 -14.26 -11.77 -1.75
N ASP A 74 -13.32 -12.48 -1.14
CA ASP A 74 -12.97 -12.32 0.28
C ASP A 74 -11.96 -11.18 0.53
N GLY A 75 -11.23 -10.76 -0.50
CA GLY A 75 -10.14 -9.79 -0.39
C GLY A 75 -8.88 -10.34 0.28
N LEU A 76 -8.86 -11.64 0.61
CA LEU A 76 -7.73 -12.35 1.21
C LEU A 76 -6.83 -13.02 0.16
N SER A 77 -7.25 -13.01 -1.10
CA SER A 77 -6.48 -13.49 -2.24
C SER A 77 -6.00 -12.34 -3.13
N GLY A 78 -4.84 -12.52 -3.76
CA GLY A 78 -4.26 -11.55 -4.69
C GLY A 78 -2.78 -11.32 -4.45
N ALA A 79 -2.29 -10.15 -4.90
CA ALA A 79 -0.91 -9.73 -4.71
C ALA A 79 -0.88 -8.42 -3.91
N TRP A 80 -0.18 -8.43 -2.77
CA TRP A 80 0.07 -7.27 -1.92
C TRP A 80 1.30 -6.49 -2.41
N GLN A 81 1.36 -6.20 -3.71
CA GLN A 81 2.55 -5.64 -4.38
C GLN A 81 3.12 -4.41 -3.66
N ASN A 82 2.26 -3.51 -3.17
CA ASN A 82 2.68 -2.31 -2.44
C ASN A 82 3.23 -2.60 -1.04
N ALA A 83 2.85 -3.72 -0.42
CA ALA A 83 3.37 -4.13 0.88
C ALA A 83 4.67 -4.94 0.75
N VAL A 84 4.83 -5.72 -0.34
CA VAL A 84 5.97 -6.63 -0.50
C VAL A 84 7.10 -6.09 -1.38
N ALA A 85 6.83 -5.16 -2.29
CA ALA A 85 7.84 -4.63 -3.19
C ALA A 85 8.73 -3.61 -2.46
N PRO A 86 10.04 -3.88 -2.29
CA PRO A 86 10.95 -2.91 -1.68
C PRO A 86 11.17 -1.71 -2.59
N ALA A 87 11.41 -0.53 -2.00
CA ALA A 87 11.75 0.65 -2.78
C ALA A 87 13.13 0.47 -3.46
N GLN A 88 13.14 0.40 -4.79
CA GLN A 88 14.35 0.39 -5.61
C GLN A 88 14.33 1.62 -6.54
N PRO A 89 15.09 2.68 -6.22
CA PRO A 89 15.11 3.89 -7.03
C PRO A 89 15.90 3.64 -8.32
N ASP A 90 15.33 4.04 -9.46
CA ASP A 90 16.00 3.93 -10.74
C ASP A 90 17.28 4.79 -10.76
N PRO A 91 18.39 4.33 -11.34
CA PRO A 91 19.67 5.05 -11.32
C PRO A 91 19.66 6.46 -11.95
N ILE A 92 18.69 6.80 -12.79
CA ILE A 92 18.73 8.02 -13.59
C ILE A 92 17.89 9.13 -12.96
N ALA A 93 16.69 8.77 -12.52
CA ALA A 93 15.66 9.69 -12.05
C ALA A 93 15.17 9.35 -10.63
N GLY A 94 15.67 8.28 -10.00
CA GLY A 94 15.38 7.93 -8.61
C GLY A 94 13.95 7.42 -8.36
N ASN A 95 13.19 7.08 -9.40
CA ASN A 95 11.81 6.60 -9.27
C ASN A 95 11.77 5.14 -8.85
N HIS A 96 10.71 4.75 -8.13
CA HIS A 96 10.49 3.35 -7.80
C HIS A 96 10.33 2.48 -9.07
N ALA A 97 11.18 1.45 -9.20
CA ALA A 97 11.07 0.45 -10.25
C ALA A 97 10.09 -0.66 -9.85
N TRP A 98 9.04 -0.86 -10.65
CA TRP A 98 8.04 -1.90 -10.40
C TRP A 98 8.46 -3.31 -10.85
N HIS A 99 9.47 -3.41 -11.72
CA HIS A 99 9.96 -4.70 -12.18
C HIS A 99 10.96 -5.26 -11.17
N GLN A 100 10.55 -6.28 -10.42
CA GLN A 100 11.31 -6.87 -9.32
C GLN A 100 11.74 -8.29 -9.68
N LYS A 101 13.00 -8.64 -9.40
CA LYS A 101 13.42 -10.04 -9.43
C LYS A 101 12.85 -10.76 -8.20
N VAL A 102 12.19 -11.88 -8.42
CA VAL A 102 11.61 -12.70 -7.34
C VAL A 102 12.15 -14.12 -7.41
N SER A 103 12.20 -14.79 -6.25
CA SER A 103 12.36 -16.24 -6.14
C SER A 103 11.00 -16.83 -5.79
N ILE A 104 10.68 -17.99 -6.35
CA ILE A 104 9.40 -18.67 -6.17
C ILE A 104 9.68 -20.08 -5.68
N GLU A 105 8.91 -20.54 -4.70
CA GLU A 105 8.93 -21.90 -4.18
C GLU A 105 7.48 -22.39 -3.94
N LEU A 106 7.33 -23.69 -3.67
CA LEU A 106 6.04 -24.23 -3.25
C LEU A 106 5.71 -23.74 -1.83
N ALA A 107 4.45 -23.40 -1.59
CA ALA A 107 3.99 -23.01 -0.25
C ALA A 107 4.18 -24.17 0.74
N GLY A 108 4.68 -23.86 1.93
CA GLY A 108 4.83 -24.80 3.04
C GLY A 108 3.50 -25.11 3.73
N GLU A 109 3.50 -26.10 4.62
CA GLU A 109 2.29 -26.56 5.33
C GLU A 109 1.63 -25.48 6.22
N ASN A 110 2.41 -24.48 6.64
CA ASN A 110 1.96 -23.40 7.52
C ASN A 110 1.74 -22.07 6.79
N ASP A 111 1.98 -22.02 5.47
CA ASP A 111 1.80 -20.79 4.69
C ASP A 111 0.32 -20.60 4.38
N THR A 112 -0.19 -19.41 4.68
CA THR A 112 -1.56 -19.02 4.34
C THR A 112 -1.53 -17.92 3.28
N ILE A 113 -2.46 -17.99 2.31
CA ILE A 113 -2.58 -16.91 1.32
C ILE A 113 -2.83 -15.57 2.03
N GLY A 114 -2.05 -14.55 1.65
CA GLY A 114 -2.12 -13.24 2.29
C GLY A 114 -1.24 -13.06 3.52
N ASP A 115 -0.51 -14.09 3.94
CA ASP A 115 0.63 -13.90 4.83
C ASP A 115 1.70 -13.05 4.11
N VAL A 116 2.10 -11.97 4.77
CA VAL A 116 3.18 -11.10 4.30
C VAL A 116 4.23 -10.99 5.38
N TYR A 117 5.49 -11.12 4.95
CA TYR A 117 6.67 -10.87 5.76
C TYR A 117 7.54 -9.83 5.05
N VAL A 118 8.03 -8.85 5.81
CA VAL A 118 8.93 -7.82 5.30
C VAL A 118 10.07 -7.60 6.29
N ASN A 119 11.30 -7.55 5.79
CA ASN A 119 12.46 -7.11 6.56
C ASN A 119 12.81 -5.67 6.16
N TYR A 120 12.38 -4.70 6.97
CA TYR A 120 12.59 -3.27 6.75
C TYR A 120 14.06 -2.88 6.77
N GLU A 121 14.85 -3.51 7.65
CA GLU A 121 16.28 -3.22 7.75
C GLU A 121 17.00 -3.59 6.45
N ASN A 122 16.73 -4.77 5.90
CA ASN A 122 17.28 -5.21 4.63
C ASN A 122 16.77 -4.36 3.48
N ASN A 123 15.46 -4.05 3.44
CA ASN A 123 14.89 -3.19 2.41
C ASN A 123 15.54 -1.80 2.40
N LEU A 124 15.78 -1.21 3.58
CA LEU A 124 16.45 0.08 3.71
C LEU A 124 17.91 0.01 3.26
N LYS A 125 18.65 -1.03 3.62
CA LYS A 125 20.04 -1.24 3.17
C LYS A 125 20.12 -1.37 1.65
N VAL A 126 19.20 -2.11 1.03
CA VAL A 126 19.12 -2.24 -0.42
C VAL A 126 18.77 -0.90 -1.06
N TYR A 127 17.74 -0.20 -0.55
CA TYR A 127 17.37 1.13 -1.01
C TYR A 127 18.56 2.11 -0.97
N GLN A 128 19.28 2.16 0.14
CA GLN A 128 20.48 2.99 0.31
C GLN A 128 21.58 2.60 -0.68
N ALA A 129 21.82 1.30 -0.90
CA ALA A 129 22.82 0.87 -1.88
C ALA A 129 22.47 1.36 -3.29
N TRP A 130 21.20 1.30 -3.69
CA TRP A 130 20.77 1.80 -5.00
C TRP A 130 20.86 3.33 -5.06
N ARG A 131 20.30 4.03 -4.07
CA ARG A 131 20.36 5.50 -3.97
C ARG A 131 21.81 6.01 -3.97
N ASP A 132 22.63 5.55 -3.04
CA ASP A 132 23.93 6.15 -2.76
C ASP A 132 25.00 5.75 -3.77
N LYS A 133 24.87 4.57 -4.40
CA LYS A 133 25.91 4.05 -5.31
C LYS A 133 25.52 4.07 -6.79
N LEU A 134 24.22 4.04 -7.11
CA LEU A 134 23.75 3.92 -8.49
C LEU A 134 22.99 5.16 -8.95
N THR A 135 22.27 5.85 -8.07
CA THR A 135 21.49 7.00 -8.52
C THR A 135 22.36 8.21 -8.83
N ARG A 136 22.03 8.89 -9.94
CA ARG A 136 22.63 10.17 -10.32
C ARG A 136 22.31 11.22 -9.25
N PRO A 137 23.32 11.79 -8.57
CA PRO A 137 23.07 12.77 -7.52
C PRO A 137 22.50 14.06 -8.12
N LEU A 138 21.72 14.78 -7.30
CA LEU A 138 21.34 16.16 -7.61
C LEU A 138 22.53 17.09 -7.32
N THR A 139 22.65 18.12 -8.13
CA THR A 139 23.62 19.20 -7.99
C THR A 139 22.87 20.53 -7.86
N SER A 140 23.56 21.59 -7.43
CA SER A 140 22.99 22.94 -7.40
C SER A 140 22.59 23.47 -8.78
N ALA A 141 23.04 22.83 -9.86
CA ALA A 141 22.62 23.13 -11.23
C ALA A 141 21.26 22.50 -11.60
N ASP A 142 20.80 21.49 -10.85
CA ASP A 142 19.51 20.85 -11.09
C ASP A 142 18.37 21.73 -10.57
N THR A 143 17.51 22.17 -11.49
CA THR A 143 16.40 23.10 -11.21
C THR A 143 15.02 22.54 -11.56
N LEU A 144 14.95 21.28 -12.04
CA LEU A 144 13.71 20.64 -12.47
C LEU A 144 13.37 19.39 -11.63
N ARG A 145 12.17 19.36 -11.04
CA ARG A 145 11.65 18.20 -10.27
C ARG A 145 11.45 16.95 -11.12
N ARG A 146 11.26 17.12 -12.43
CA ARG A 146 11.02 16.06 -13.43
C ARG A 146 11.23 16.61 -14.84
N PRO A 147 11.46 15.77 -15.86
CA PRO A 147 11.52 16.20 -17.25
C PRO A 147 10.22 16.86 -17.72
N ARG A 148 10.32 17.97 -18.45
CA ARG A 148 9.17 18.76 -18.95
C ARG A 148 8.30 18.01 -19.94
N HIS A 149 8.88 17.10 -20.71
CA HIS A 149 8.17 16.31 -21.73
C HIS A 149 7.29 15.20 -21.13
N TYR A 150 7.43 14.86 -19.84
CA TYR A 150 6.51 13.93 -19.19
C TYR A 150 5.19 14.63 -18.84
N LYS A 151 4.07 13.99 -19.18
CA LYS A 151 2.72 14.49 -18.89
C LYS A 151 2.40 14.47 -17.39
N ARG A 152 1.80 15.54 -16.85
CA ARG A 152 1.29 15.55 -15.48
C ARG A 152 -0.20 15.13 -15.47
N PRO A 153 -0.61 14.25 -14.55
CA PRO A 153 -2.02 14.09 -14.27
C PRO A 153 -2.57 15.33 -13.55
N ALA A 154 -3.76 15.78 -13.97
CA ALA A 154 -4.64 16.72 -13.28
C ALA A 154 -4.20 18.19 -13.06
N TRP A 155 -2.97 18.60 -13.39
CA TRP A 155 -2.50 19.98 -13.19
C TRP A 155 -1.85 20.59 -14.43
N GLY A 156 -2.03 21.90 -14.62
CA GLY A 156 -1.40 22.68 -15.69
C GLY A 156 0.12 22.62 -15.64
N MET A 157 0.75 22.51 -16.81
CA MET A 157 2.20 22.44 -16.97
C MET A 157 2.84 23.84 -16.88
N THR A 158 2.84 24.45 -15.70
CA THR A 158 3.50 25.75 -15.47
C THR A 158 4.97 25.57 -15.13
N ASP A 159 5.83 26.53 -15.50
CA ASP A 159 7.27 26.52 -15.17
C ASP A 159 7.51 26.34 -13.67
N ASN A 160 6.71 27.02 -12.85
CA ASN A 160 6.78 26.93 -11.39
C ASN A 160 6.56 25.49 -10.89
N ALA A 161 5.62 24.76 -11.48
CA ALA A 161 5.32 23.38 -11.10
C ALA A 161 6.47 22.39 -11.41
N TYR A 162 7.35 22.74 -12.35
CA TYR A 162 8.55 21.97 -12.64
C TYR A 162 9.76 22.45 -11.86
N SER A 163 9.81 23.72 -11.45
CA SER A 163 10.99 24.30 -10.82
C SER A 163 11.18 23.85 -9.37
N PHE A 164 12.44 23.69 -8.99
CA PHE A 164 12.89 23.63 -7.59
C PHE A 164 14.31 24.19 -7.49
N LYS A 165 14.74 24.49 -6.27
CA LYS A 165 16.12 24.86 -5.95
C LYS A 165 16.62 23.87 -4.91
N VAL A 166 17.73 23.19 -5.20
CA VAL A 166 18.43 22.39 -4.20
C VAL A 166 18.92 23.32 -3.10
N THR A 167 18.55 23.04 -1.86
CA THR A 167 19.09 23.70 -0.67
C THR A 167 20.21 22.84 -0.10
N ASP A 168 21.25 23.49 0.41
CA ASP A 168 22.35 22.83 1.12
C ASP A 168 21.89 22.20 2.44
#